data_AF-A0A9E6A5G8-F1
#
_entry.id   AF-A0A9E6A5G8-F1
#
_cell.length_a   1.000
_cell.length_b   1.000
_cell.length_c   1.000
_cell.angle_alpha   90.00
_cell.angle_beta   90.00
_cell.angle_gamma   90.00
#
_symmetry.space_group_name_H-M   'P 1'
#
loop_
_entity.id
_entity.type
_entity.pdbx_description
1 polymer ?
#
loop_
_entity_poly.entity_id
_entity_poly.type
_entity_poly.pdbx_seq_one_letter_code
_entity_poly.pdbx_strand_id
1 'polypeptide(L)'
;MTKKEKLLSVFSSASKAGGGIHTAAELAYMLNEKNTATFTNFLSNCVKSGVIRRVASGIFESTLTPPSRSTAIYKVAKKIRSGVLSYISLESQLSHTGDISQILIDRLTIITKGRNGTFTTPYGVIEFTHTKKPLRKIAPNLYFDEEINMYRAKKEQAITDLKNCNRNTQMLEN
;
A
#
# COMPACT_ATOMS: atom_id res chain seq x y z
N MET A 1 3.49 1.47 -32.85
CA MET A 1 3.48 1.81 -31.41
C MET A 1 4.72 1.25 -30.74
N THR A 2 5.59 2.10 -30.20
CA THR A 2 6.79 1.69 -29.45
C THR A 2 6.43 0.95 -28.16
N LYS A 3 7.36 0.18 -27.57
CA LYS A 3 7.11 -0.52 -26.30
C LYS A 3 6.79 0.46 -25.14
N LYS A 4 7.34 1.68 -25.19
CA LYS A 4 7.02 2.76 -24.23
C LYS A 4 5.59 3.28 -24.40
N GLU A 5 5.15 3.53 -25.63
CA GLU A 5 3.77 3.93 -25.91
C GLU A 5 2.77 2.84 -25.48
N LYS A 6 3.08 1.56 -25.73
CA LYS A 6 2.26 0.44 -25.24
C LYS A 6 2.15 0.44 -23.72
N LEU A 7 3.26 0.68 -23.01
CA LEU A 7 3.27 0.78 -21.54
C LEU A 7 2.35 1.90 -21.04
N LEU A 8 2.43 3.09 -21.64
CA LEU A 8 1.55 4.21 -21.29
C LEU A 8 0.08 3.91 -21.60
N SER A 9 -0.19 3.27 -22.74
CA SER A 9 -1.54 2.82 -23.09
C SER A 9 -2.08 1.82 -22.06
N VAL A 10 -1.26 0.89 -21.58
CA VAL A 10 -1.63 -0.06 -20.52
C VAL A 10 -1.99 0.68 -19.23
N PHE A 11 -1.18 1.64 -18.79
CA PHE A 11 -1.52 2.45 -17.61
C PHE A 11 -2.81 3.24 -17.79
N SER A 12 -3.01 3.86 -18.96
CA SER A 12 -4.22 4.61 -19.26
C SER A 12 -5.47 3.74 -19.22
N SER A 13 -5.40 2.54 -19.81
CA SER A 13 -6.52 1.58 -19.79
C SER A 13 -6.78 1.03 -18.39
N ALA A 14 -5.73 0.69 -17.65
CA ALA A 14 -5.83 0.15 -16.30
C ALA A 14 -6.29 1.17 -15.25
N SER A 15 -6.13 2.48 -15.53
CA SER A 15 -6.61 3.55 -14.65
C SER A 15 -8.10 3.42 -14.35
N LYS A 16 -8.90 2.99 -15.34
CA LYS A 16 -10.34 2.78 -15.24
C LYS A 16 -10.73 1.51 -14.47
N ALA A 17 -9.81 0.56 -14.31
CA ALA A 17 -10.11 -0.79 -13.81
C ALA A 17 -9.50 -1.12 -12.44
N GLY A 18 -8.58 -0.29 -11.91
CA GLY A 18 -7.91 -0.69 -10.67
C GLY A 18 -6.88 0.26 -10.07
N GLY A 19 -6.75 1.49 -10.57
CA GLY A 19 -6.13 2.56 -9.79
C GLY A 19 -4.62 2.75 -9.93
N GLY A 20 -4.07 2.60 -11.14
CA GLY A 20 -2.84 3.29 -11.56
C GLY A 20 -1.50 2.84 -10.94
N ILE A 21 -1.52 1.90 -9.98
CA ILE A 21 -0.33 1.34 -9.33
C ILE A 21 -0.22 -0.14 -9.66
N HIS A 22 0.90 -0.53 -10.27
CA HIS A 22 1.09 -1.87 -10.80
C HIS A 22 2.45 -2.44 -10.46
N THR A 23 2.51 -3.75 -10.20
CA THR A 23 3.77 -4.48 -10.04
C THR A 23 4.43 -4.71 -11.40
N ALA A 24 5.73 -5.01 -11.41
CA ALA A 24 6.43 -5.47 -12.61
C ALA A 24 5.74 -6.68 -13.25
N ALA A 25 5.25 -7.62 -12.44
CA ALA A 25 4.57 -8.82 -12.94
C ALA A 25 3.23 -8.48 -13.62
N GLU A 26 2.46 -7.56 -13.03
CA GLU A 26 1.19 -7.09 -13.62
C GLU A 26 1.43 -6.34 -14.93
N LEU A 27 2.46 -5.48 -14.99
CA LEU A 27 2.82 -4.78 -16.22
C LEU A 27 3.30 -5.74 -17.31
N ALA A 28 4.07 -6.77 -16.95
CA ALA A 28 4.48 -7.80 -17.89
C ALA A 28 3.26 -8.53 -18.45
N TYR A 29 2.34 -8.95 -17.58
CA TYR A 29 1.09 -9.59 -17.98
C TYR A 29 0.25 -8.72 -18.92
N MET A 30 0.01 -7.46 -18.57
CA MET A 30 -0.79 -6.53 -19.39
C MET A 30 -0.13 -6.18 -20.72
N LEU A 31 1.19 -6.30 -20.83
CA LEU A 31 1.93 -6.13 -22.08
C LEU A 31 2.10 -7.43 -22.89
N ASN A 32 1.56 -8.55 -22.39
CA ASN A 32 1.77 -9.90 -22.94
C ASN A 32 3.27 -10.25 -23.04
N GLU A 33 4.01 -9.95 -21.98
CA GLU A 33 5.46 -10.10 -21.85
C GLU A 33 5.79 -10.98 -20.64
N LYS A 34 6.99 -11.57 -20.63
CA LYS A 34 7.49 -12.33 -19.46
C LYS A 34 8.18 -11.38 -18.48
N ASN A 35 7.90 -11.56 -17.18
CA ASN A 35 8.58 -10.82 -16.10
C ASN A 35 10.03 -11.32 -15.93
N THR A 36 10.92 -10.84 -16.79
CA THR A 36 12.35 -11.22 -16.88
C THR A 36 13.26 -10.06 -16.49
N ALA A 37 14.55 -10.32 -16.32
CA ALA A 37 15.56 -9.28 -16.09
C ALA A 37 15.59 -8.22 -17.22
N THR A 38 15.39 -8.64 -18.46
CA THR A 38 15.26 -7.72 -19.61
C THR A 38 14.05 -6.80 -19.47
N PHE A 39 12.92 -7.33 -19.01
CA PHE A 39 11.71 -6.55 -18.77
C PHE A 39 11.88 -5.56 -17.61
N THR A 40 12.49 -5.99 -16.50
CA THR A 40 12.76 -5.09 -15.36
C THR A 40 13.77 -4.00 -15.69
N ASN A 41 14.76 -4.28 -16.56
CA ASN A 41 15.66 -3.27 -17.12
C ASN A 41 14.91 -2.27 -18.01
N PHE A 42 13.99 -2.75 -18.86
CA PHE A 42 13.11 -1.87 -19.65
C PHE A 42 12.32 -0.91 -18.76
N LEU A 43 11.69 -1.41 -17.68
CA LEU A 43 10.97 -0.55 -16.72
C LEU A 43 11.91 0.44 -16.04
N SER A 44 13.11 0.00 -15.66
CA SER A 44 14.11 0.87 -15.03
C SER A 44 14.56 2.01 -15.96
N ASN A 45 14.72 1.72 -17.26
CA ASN A 45 14.98 2.75 -18.26
C ASN A 45 13.80 3.71 -18.44
N CYS A 46 12.57 3.23 -18.37
CA CYS A 46 11.38 4.09 -18.39
C CYS A 46 11.29 5.01 -17.17
N VAL A 47 11.72 4.53 -15.99
CA VAL A 47 11.87 5.38 -14.78
C VAL A 47 12.93 6.45 -15.01
N LYS A 48 14.12 6.08 -15.51
CA LYS A 48 15.21 7.04 -15.80
C LYS A 48 14.78 8.12 -16.80
N SER A 49 13.94 7.77 -17.78
CA SER A 49 13.40 8.73 -18.74
C SER A 49 12.13 9.45 -18.29
N GLY A 50 11.69 9.30 -17.03
CA GLY A 50 10.53 10.01 -16.47
C GLY A 50 9.15 9.56 -16.97
N VAL A 51 9.07 8.45 -17.70
CA VAL A 51 7.80 7.94 -18.29
C VAL A 51 6.92 7.29 -17.23
N ILE A 52 7.54 6.65 -16.25
CA ILE A 52 6.87 6.03 -15.09
C ILE A 52 7.63 6.39 -13.83
N ARG A 53 6.97 6.35 -12.68
CA ARG A 53 7.61 6.50 -11.37
C ARG A 53 7.64 5.18 -10.64
N ARG A 54 8.77 4.86 -10.02
CA ARG A 54 8.87 3.75 -9.07
C ARG A 54 8.39 4.25 -7.71
N VAL A 55 7.31 3.65 -7.19
CA VAL A 55 6.72 4.03 -5.89
C VAL A 55 7.21 3.16 -4.74
N ALA A 56 7.62 1.92 -5.06
CA ALA A 56 8.30 0.99 -4.17
C ALA A 56 9.08 -0.03 -5.01
N SER A 57 9.87 -0.92 -4.38
CA SER A 57 10.61 -1.94 -5.12
C SER A 57 9.66 -2.81 -5.96
N GLY A 58 9.93 -2.89 -7.28
CA GLY A 58 9.09 -3.62 -8.23
C GLY A 58 7.67 -3.07 -8.47
N ILE A 59 7.32 -1.88 -7.95
CA ILE A 59 5.99 -1.29 -8.05
C ILE A 59 6.08 0.10 -8.69
N PHE A 60 5.22 0.35 -9.66
CA PHE A 60 5.29 1.50 -10.55
C PHE A 60 3.93 2.15 -10.77
N GLU A 61 3.97 3.39 -11.21
CA GLU A 61 2.81 4.16 -11.68
C GLU A 61 3.16 5.02 -12.88
N SER A 62 2.14 5.48 -13.59
CA SER A 62 2.27 6.46 -14.67
C SER A 62 2.54 7.86 -14.11
N THR A 63 3.48 8.59 -14.71
CA THR A 63 3.67 10.03 -14.40
C THR A 63 2.63 10.91 -15.08
N LEU A 64 2.00 10.43 -16.16
CA LEU A 64 0.97 11.16 -16.91
C LEU A 64 -0.43 11.00 -16.30
N THR A 65 -0.72 9.82 -15.76
CA THR A 65 -2.03 9.47 -15.19
C THR A 65 -1.84 8.85 -13.80
N PRO A 66 -1.30 9.62 -12.83
CA PRO A 66 -1.08 9.11 -11.49
C PRO A 66 -2.42 8.79 -10.80
N PRO A 67 -2.44 7.83 -9.86
CA PRO A 67 -3.62 7.55 -9.05
C PRO A 67 -3.98 8.75 -8.16
N SER A 68 -5.23 8.79 -7.70
CA SER A 68 -5.64 9.75 -6.67
C SER A 68 -4.75 9.64 -5.43
N ARG A 69 -4.19 10.79 -4.99
CA ARG A 69 -3.31 10.87 -3.81
C ARG A 69 -3.96 10.32 -2.55
N SER A 70 -5.28 10.50 -2.38
CA SER A 70 -6.00 10.01 -1.20
C SER A 70 -6.02 8.49 -1.08
N THR A 71 -5.91 7.76 -2.21
CA THR A 71 -5.98 6.29 -2.21
C THR A 71 -4.66 5.60 -2.57
N ALA A 72 -3.69 6.36 -3.09
CA ALA A 72 -2.47 5.83 -3.65
C ALA A 72 -1.61 5.07 -2.61
N ILE A 73 -1.44 5.62 -1.40
CA ILE A 73 -0.66 4.97 -0.35
C ILE A 73 -1.20 3.58 0.01
N TYR A 74 -2.52 3.42 0.10
CA TYR A 74 -3.17 2.14 0.39
C TYR A 74 -3.00 1.15 -0.76
N LYS A 75 -3.07 1.61 -2.01
CA LYS A 75 -2.80 0.80 -3.19
C LYS A 75 -1.36 0.30 -3.20
N VAL A 76 -0.37 1.16 -2.90
CA VAL A 76 1.03 0.75 -2.76
C VAL A 76 1.17 -0.29 -1.64
N ALA A 77 0.59 -0.05 -0.46
CA ALA A 77 0.67 -0.96 0.67
C ALA A 77 0.18 -2.38 0.32
N LYS A 78 -0.97 -2.48 -0.37
CA LYS A 78 -1.51 -3.76 -0.84
C LYS A 78 -0.58 -4.49 -1.80
N LYS A 79 0.15 -3.78 -2.66
CA LYS A 79 1.14 -4.41 -3.56
C LYS A 79 2.40 -4.84 -2.81
N ILE A 80 2.88 -4.08 -1.82
CA ILE A 80 4.08 -4.42 -1.03
C ILE A 80 3.86 -5.70 -0.18
N ARG A 81 2.64 -5.90 0.32
CA ARG A 81 2.26 -7.07 1.13
C ARG A 81 1.09 -7.84 0.52
N SER A 82 1.18 -8.10 -0.77
CA SER A 82 0.22 -8.99 -1.44
C SER A 82 0.32 -10.43 -0.92
N GLY A 83 -0.81 -11.14 -0.85
CA GLY A 83 -0.85 -12.57 -0.51
C GLY A 83 -0.83 -12.89 0.99
N VAL A 84 -0.85 -11.88 1.86
CA VAL A 84 -0.99 -12.06 3.31
C VAL A 84 -2.04 -11.10 3.85
N LEU A 85 -2.73 -11.49 4.93
CA LEU A 85 -3.63 -10.56 5.62
C LEU A 85 -2.84 -9.37 6.17
N SER A 86 -3.28 -8.17 5.81
CA SER A 86 -2.79 -6.90 6.35
C SER A 86 -3.99 -5.98 6.60
N TYR A 87 -3.95 -5.21 7.68
CA TYR A 87 -5.02 -4.30 8.07
C TYR A 87 -4.47 -3.04 8.72
N ILE A 88 -5.14 -1.91 8.50
CA ILE A 88 -4.78 -0.63 9.10
C ILE A 88 -5.14 -0.70 10.59
N SER A 89 -4.20 -0.35 11.44
CA SER A 89 -4.32 -0.40 12.90
C SER A 89 -3.39 0.63 13.53
N LEU A 90 -3.19 0.56 14.84
CA LEU A 90 -2.33 1.46 15.60
C LEU A 90 -2.76 2.93 15.42
N GLU A 91 -1.80 3.85 15.37
CA GLU A 91 -2.03 5.29 15.29
C GLU A 91 -2.84 5.71 14.06
N SER A 92 -2.59 5.14 12.87
CA SER A 92 -3.34 5.54 11.67
C SER A 92 -4.83 5.19 11.77
N GLN A 93 -5.19 4.10 12.45
CA GLN A 93 -6.60 3.76 12.65
C GLN A 93 -7.24 4.63 13.72
N LEU A 94 -6.53 4.87 14.83
CA LEU A 94 -7.03 5.68 15.93
C LEU A 94 -7.18 7.16 15.55
N SER A 95 -6.27 7.68 14.72
CA SER A 95 -6.40 9.02 14.16
C SER A 95 -7.61 9.10 13.22
N HIS A 96 -7.85 8.07 12.41
CA HIS A 96 -9.00 8.00 11.52
C HIS A 96 -10.34 7.96 12.26
N THR A 97 -10.41 7.33 13.44
CA THR A 97 -11.61 7.27 14.28
C THR A 97 -11.73 8.42 15.29
N GLY A 98 -10.77 9.35 15.32
CA GLY A 98 -10.77 10.47 16.25
C GLY A 98 -10.41 10.09 17.70
N ASP A 99 -9.80 8.93 17.92
CA ASP A 99 -9.37 8.46 19.24
C ASP A 99 -8.01 9.05 19.67
N ILE A 100 -7.31 9.72 18.75
CA ILE A 100 -6.10 10.52 19.01
C ILE A 100 -6.16 11.82 18.19
N SER A 101 -5.84 12.96 18.80
CA SER A 101 -5.65 14.24 18.11
C SER A 101 -4.38 14.30 17.25
N GLN A 102 -3.41 13.42 17.53
CA GLN A 102 -2.14 13.41 16.82
C GLN A 102 -2.31 12.80 15.44
N ILE A 103 -2.26 13.64 14.40
CA ILE A 103 -2.16 13.17 13.02
C ILE A 103 -0.73 12.71 12.79
N LEU A 104 -0.56 11.43 12.48
CA LEU A 104 0.69 10.94 11.91
C LEU A 104 0.84 11.52 10.49
N ILE A 105 1.53 12.65 10.36
CA ILE A 105 1.83 13.24 9.07
C ILE A 105 2.61 12.22 8.24
N ASP A 106 2.10 11.94 7.04
CA ASP A 106 2.74 11.08 6.04
C ASP A 106 3.09 9.67 6.51
N ARG A 107 2.37 9.08 7.47
CA ARG A 107 2.62 7.68 7.89
C ARG A 107 1.35 6.85 7.99
N LEU A 108 1.39 5.70 7.31
CA LEU A 108 0.37 4.66 7.37
C LEU A 108 0.88 3.46 8.15
N THR A 109 0.28 3.17 9.30
CA THR A 109 0.59 2.03 10.15
C THR A 109 -0.33 0.84 9.87
N ILE A 110 0.28 -0.31 9.60
CA ILE A 110 -0.42 -1.53 9.18
C ILE A 110 0.09 -2.71 9.99
N ILE A 111 -0.83 -3.51 10.53
CA ILE A 111 -0.51 -4.83 11.07
C ILE A 111 -0.60 -5.86 9.95
N THR A 112 0.37 -6.78 9.87
CA THR A 112 0.44 -7.79 8.82
C THR A 112 0.77 -9.18 9.35
N LYS A 113 0.29 -10.22 8.65
CA LYS A 113 0.78 -11.60 8.81
C LYS A 113 2.09 -11.85 8.06
N GLY A 114 2.53 -10.93 7.19
CA GLY A 114 3.82 -10.97 6.50
C GLY A 114 4.97 -10.39 7.32
N ARG A 115 6.10 -10.09 6.67
CA ARG A 115 7.30 -9.54 7.32
C ARG A 115 7.13 -8.07 7.71
N ASN A 116 7.78 -7.67 8.82
CA ASN A 116 8.00 -6.26 9.17
C ASN A 116 8.61 -5.49 8.00
N GLY A 117 8.41 -4.17 7.98
CA GLY A 117 9.18 -3.29 7.09
C GLY A 117 8.59 -1.90 6.97
N THR A 118 9.47 -0.93 6.77
CA THR A 118 9.13 0.47 6.56
C THR A 118 9.50 0.87 5.14
N PHE A 119 8.57 1.47 4.42
CA PHE A 119 8.72 1.80 3.00
C PHE A 119 8.40 3.27 2.78
N THR A 120 9.42 4.05 2.42
CA THR A 120 9.24 5.43 1.98
C THR A 120 8.73 5.42 0.54
N THR A 121 7.60 6.10 0.32
CA THR A 121 6.97 6.23 -1.00
C THR A 121 6.72 7.71 -1.30
N PRO A 122 6.45 8.08 -2.57
CA PRO A 122 6.02 9.44 -2.90
C PRO A 122 4.69 9.88 -2.26
N TYR A 123 3.98 8.97 -1.58
CA TYR A 123 2.70 9.21 -0.92
C TYR A 123 2.79 9.18 0.61
N GLY A 124 4.01 9.08 1.15
CA GLY A 124 4.27 8.92 2.58
C GLY A 124 4.94 7.58 2.91
N VAL A 125 5.11 7.34 4.20
CA VAL A 125 5.76 6.16 4.77
C VAL A 125 4.72 5.10 5.08
N ILE A 126 4.93 3.89 4.60
CA ILE A 126 4.12 2.71 4.93
C ILE A 126 4.91 1.86 5.91
N GLU A 127 4.34 1.62 7.07
CA GLU A 127 4.97 0.85 8.14
C GLU A 127 4.17 -0.42 8.42
N PHE A 128 4.79 -1.57 8.14
CA PHE A 128 4.23 -2.88 8.43
C PHE A 128 4.82 -3.44 9.72
N THR A 129 3.95 -3.76 10.67
CA THR A 129 4.28 -4.48 11.90
C THR A 129 3.65 -5.88 11.88
N HIS A 130 4.49 -6.89 12.03
CA HIS A 130 4.13 -8.29 12.00
C HIS A 130 3.40 -8.67 13.29
N THR A 131 2.30 -9.41 13.16
CA THR A 131 1.62 -10.03 14.29
C THR A 131 1.71 -11.54 14.26
N LYS A 132 2.18 -12.11 15.38
CA LYS A 132 2.15 -13.56 15.63
C LYS A 132 0.75 -14.05 16.05
N LYS A 133 -0.18 -13.13 16.37
CA LYS A 133 -1.53 -13.51 16.82
C LYS A 133 -2.24 -14.35 15.75
N PRO A 134 -3.01 -15.37 16.16
CA PRO A 134 -3.77 -16.21 15.23
C PRO A 134 -4.94 -15.44 14.63
N LEU A 135 -5.31 -15.78 13.39
CA LEU A 135 -6.37 -15.09 12.65
C LEU A 135 -7.70 -15.04 13.42
N ARG A 136 -8.08 -16.15 14.08
CA ARG A 136 -9.30 -16.24 14.90
C ARG A 136 -9.42 -15.19 16.01
N LYS A 137 -8.28 -14.64 16.49
CA LYS A 137 -8.27 -13.59 17.52
C LYS A 137 -8.35 -12.18 16.93
N ILE A 138 -8.01 -12.01 15.66
CA ILE A 138 -7.94 -10.70 14.99
C ILE A 138 -9.21 -10.47 14.16
N ALA A 139 -9.59 -11.44 13.33
CA ALA A 139 -10.63 -11.30 12.32
C ALA A 139 -11.98 -10.76 12.83
N PRO A 140 -12.50 -11.17 14.02
CA PRO A 140 -13.76 -10.63 14.54
C PRO A 140 -13.75 -9.11 14.79
N ASN A 141 -12.55 -8.54 14.96
CA ASN A 141 -12.36 -7.12 15.23
C ASN A 141 -11.84 -6.34 14.02
N LEU A 142 -11.96 -6.90 12.81
CA LEU A 142 -11.68 -6.19 11.57
C LEU A 142 -12.99 -5.84 10.86
N TYR A 143 -12.98 -4.74 10.11
CA TYR A 143 -14.00 -4.42 9.12
C TYR A 143 -13.32 -4.08 7.80
N PHE A 144 -14.03 -4.27 6.70
CA PHE A 144 -13.53 -3.93 5.38
C PHE A 144 -13.94 -2.51 5.02
N ASP A 145 -12.96 -1.67 4.69
CA ASP A 145 -13.18 -0.33 4.17
C ASP A 145 -13.20 -0.40 2.64
N GLU A 146 -14.39 -0.23 2.07
CA GLU A 146 -14.66 -0.29 0.62
C GLU A 146 -13.96 0.84 -0.14
N GLU A 147 -13.78 2.03 0.47
CA GLU A 147 -13.23 3.21 -0.22
C GLU A 147 -11.75 3.01 -0.61
N ILE A 148 -10.99 2.37 0.28
CA ILE A 148 -9.58 2.04 0.07
C ILE A 148 -9.36 0.56 -0.30
N ASN A 149 -10.42 -0.23 -0.24
CA ASN A 149 -10.44 -1.67 -0.47
C ASN A 149 -9.36 -2.36 0.40
N MET A 150 -9.44 -2.17 1.72
CA MET A 150 -8.50 -2.70 2.69
C MET A 150 -9.18 -2.90 4.05
N TYR A 151 -8.72 -3.89 4.82
CA TYR A 151 -9.22 -4.08 6.18
C TYR A 151 -8.70 -3.00 7.14
N ARG A 152 -9.56 -2.61 8.08
CA ARG A 152 -9.24 -1.77 9.24
C ARG A 152 -9.55 -2.52 10.53
N ALA A 153 -8.80 -2.22 11.57
CA ALA A 153 -9.13 -2.64 12.93
C ALA A 153 -10.29 -1.80 13.48
N LYS A 154 -11.18 -2.43 14.24
CA LYS A 154 -12.07 -1.71 15.18
C LYS A 154 -11.22 -1.04 16.27
N LYS A 155 -11.78 -0.02 16.93
CA LYS A 155 -11.10 0.77 17.96
C LYS A 155 -10.41 -0.11 19.01
N GLU A 156 -11.09 -1.10 19.55
CA GLU A 156 -10.58 -1.98 20.61
C GLU A 156 -9.36 -2.78 20.13
N GLN A 157 -9.38 -3.22 18.88
CA GLN A 157 -8.28 -3.95 18.26
C GLN A 157 -7.11 -3.02 17.97
N ALA A 158 -7.35 -1.79 17.52
CA ALA A 158 -6.31 -0.80 17.29
C ALA A 158 -5.58 -0.44 18.60
N ILE A 159 -6.31 -0.18 19.69
CA ILE A 159 -5.74 0.03 21.04
C ILE A 159 -4.96 -1.20 21.50
N THR A 160 -5.53 -2.38 21.29
CA THR A 160 -4.86 -3.64 21.64
C THR A 160 -3.55 -3.79 20.89
N ASP A 161 -3.53 -3.54 19.59
CA ASP A 161 -2.30 -3.63 18.80
C ASP A 161 -1.28 -2.58 19.22
N LEU A 162 -1.71 -1.37 19.58
CA LEU A 162 -0.87 -0.28 20.08
C LEU A 162 -0.13 -0.71 21.35
N LYS A 163 -0.85 -1.28 22.32
CA LYS A 163 -0.29 -1.86 23.54
C LYS A 163 0.69 -3.00 23.24
N ASN A 164 0.31 -3.92 22.36
CA ASN A 164 1.15 -5.08 22.03
C ASN A 164 2.42 -4.71 21.26
N CYS A 165 2.41 -3.59 20.54
CA CYS A 165 3.56 -3.07 19.81
C CYS A 165 4.38 -2.10 20.66
N ASN A 166 4.10 -1.98 21.96
CA ASN A 166 4.74 -1.06 22.90
C ASN A 166 4.79 0.39 22.38
N ARG A 167 3.71 0.84 21.74
CA ARG A 167 3.54 2.23 21.27
C ARG A 167 3.06 3.13 22.40
N ASN A 168 3.19 4.44 22.21
CA ASN A 168 2.77 5.42 23.21
C ASN A 168 1.24 5.39 23.40
N THR A 169 0.74 4.95 24.55
CA THR A 169 -0.70 4.92 24.83
C THR A 169 -1.23 6.22 25.43
N GLN A 170 -0.37 7.15 25.81
CA GLN A 170 -0.78 8.41 26.47
C GLN A 170 -1.45 9.40 25.51
N MET A 171 -1.38 9.15 24.20
CA MET A 171 -2.06 9.97 23.18
C MET A 171 -3.55 9.65 23.03
N LEU A 172 -4.04 8.56 23.66
CA LEU A 172 -5.44 8.16 23.57
C LEU A 172 -6.33 9.18 24.28
N GLU A 173 -7.39 9.60 23.59
CA GLU A 173 -8.45 10.41 24.15
C GLU A 173 -9.46 9.51 24.89
N ASN A 174 -9.92 9.99 26.04
CA ASN A 174 -10.86 9.27 26.91
C ASN A 174 -12.28 9.29 26.34
#